data_AF-A0A7G6RJC1-F1
#
_entry.id   AF-A0A7G6RJC1-F1
#
_cell.length_a   1.000
_cell.length_b   1.000
_cell.length_c   1.000
_cell.angle_alpha   90.00
_cell.angle_beta   90.00
_cell.angle_gamma   90.00
#
_symmetry.space_group_name_H-M   'P 1'
#
loop_
_entity.id
_entity.type
_entity.pdbx_description
1 polymer ?
#
loop_
_entity_poly.entity_id
_entity_poly.type
_entity_poly.pdbx_seq_one_letter_code
_entity_poly.pdbx_strand_id
1 'polypeptide(L)'
;MIIAALGAVPALDLNNKLAKPTYLHLPQGIDIVVTSGRSSFENFLLFNHIGNPKLPSVIPLEESRRWMQLSATIFRDLQKVTTPNQLVMFGFRHVILNSNTVTLANLMDTQQKYFISGIDPTSVGDTYDDYRRWLTETWASDTCLMLLSNGNEGEVLPAVNSAELLRAMQDLGYSKSGMTWTMPNGRSIEAWKRLCP
;
A
#
# COMPACT_ATOMS: atom_id res chain seq x y z
N MET A 1 6.27 15.88 -21.55
CA MET A 1 7.39 16.28 -20.67
C MET A 1 6.95 17.27 -19.58
N ILE A 2 6.13 18.29 -19.87
CA ILE A 2 5.58 19.25 -18.88
C ILE A 2 4.64 18.57 -17.85
N ILE A 3 3.85 17.57 -18.26
CA ILE A 3 2.91 16.84 -17.37
C ILE A 3 3.65 16.02 -16.29
N ALA A 4 4.80 15.42 -16.63
CA ALA A 4 5.59 14.65 -15.66
C ALA A 4 6.26 15.54 -14.60
N ALA A 5 6.68 16.75 -14.98
CA ALA A 5 7.22 17.74 -14.04
C ALA A 5 6.13 18.25 -13.06
N LEU A 6 4.91 18.48 -13.55
CA LEU A 6 3.77 18.91 -12.72
C LEU A 6 3.33 17.85 -11.71
N GLY A 7 3.50 16.56 -12.01
CA GLY A 7 3.23 15.46 -11.07
C GLY A 7 4.32 15.25 -10.02
N ALA A 8 5.58 15.63 -10.32
CA ALA A 8 6.73 15.41 -9.44
C ALA A 8 6.93 16.52 -8.39
N VAL A 9 6.62 17.79 -8.74
CA VAL A 9 6.77 18.94 -7.82
C VAL A 9 5.98 18.76 -6.51
N PRO A 10 4.72 18.27 -6.52
CA PRO A 10 3.97 17.97 -5.30
C PRO A 10 4.53 16.86 -4.42
N ALA A 11 5.29 15.92 -5.01
CA ALA A 11 5.88 14.82 -4.26
C ALA A 11 7.14 15.25 -3.49
N LEU A 12 7.77 16.35 -3.91
CA LEU A 12 9.01 16.89 -3.35
C LEU A 12 8.77 18.09 -2.42
N ASP A 13 7.75 18.91 -2.71
CA ASP A 13 7.36 20.07 -1.90
C ASP A 13 5.85 20.09 -1.65
N LEU A 14 5.47 19.62 -0.47
CA LEU A 14 4.09 19.50 -0.01
C LEU A 14 3.45 20.86 0.36
N ASN A 15 4.25 21.93 0.43
CA ASN A 15 3.79 23.30 0.66
C ASN A 15 3.55 24.07 -0.65
N ASN A 16 3.92 23.49 -1.80
CA ASN A 16 3.71 24.11 -3.09
C ASN A 16 2.21 24.25 -3.39
N LYS A 17 1.80 25.34 -4.05
CA LYS A 17 0.40 25.55 -4.46
C LYS A 17 -0.12 24.44 -5.37
N LEU A 18 0.76 23.79 -6.13
CA LEU A 18 0.46 22.63 -6.98
C LEU A 18 0.26 21.33 -6.19
N ALA A 19 0.65 21.28 -4.91
CA ALA A 19 0.43 20.11 -4.06
C ALA A 19 -1.01 19.99 -3.55
N LYS A 20 -1.79 21.07 -3.64
CA LYS A 20 -3.22 21.10 -3.30
C LYS A 20 -4.06 20.65 -4.52
N PRO A 21 -5.18 19.94 -4.30
CA PRO A 21 -6.08 19.58 -5.39
C PRO A 21 -6.54 20.83 -6.14
N THR A 22 -6.33 20.84 -7.45
CA THR A 22 -6.71 21.93 -8.35
C THR A 22 -7.83 21.45 -9.24
N TYR A 23 -8.98 22.10 -9.14
CA TYR A 23 -10.14 21.81 -9.98
C TYR A 23 -10.05 22.66 -11.24
N LEU A 24 -9.96 22.01 -12.40
CA LEU A 24 -10.05 22.65 -13.70
C LEU A 24 -11.48 22.45 -14.21
N HIS A 25 -12.27 23.51 -14.15
CA HIS A 25 -13.61 23.53 -14.71
C HIS A 25 -13.52 23.71 -16.23
N LEU A 26 -13.90 22.69 -16.98
CA LEU A 26 -14.02 22.76 -18.44
C LEU A 26 -15.45 23.14 -18.86
N PRO A 27 -15.62 23.68 -20.08
CA PRO A 27 -16.96 23.87 -20.66
C PRO A 27 -17.76 22.56 -20.64
N GLN A 28 -19.09 22.66 -20.54
CA GLN A 28 -20.04 21.53 -20.41
C GLN A 28 -20.12 20.88 -19.02
N GLY A 29 -19.60 21.53 -17.97
CA GLY A 29 -19.73 21.04 -16.59
C GLY A 29 -18.83 19.85 -16.27
N ILE A 30 -17.74 19.70 -17.02
CA ILE A 30 -16.72 18.67 -16.78
C ILE A 30 -15.68 19.24 -15.83
N ASP A 31 -15.55 18.64 -14.64
CA ASP A 31 -14.53 18.99 -13.67
C ASP A 31 -13.34 18.03 -13.78
N ILE A 32 -12.18 18.53 -14.15
CA ILE A 32 -10.92 17.78 -14.09
C ILE A 32 -10.22 18.12 -12.77
N VAL A 33 -10.11 17.14 -11.87
CA VAL A 33 -9.32 17.32 -10.65
C VAL A 33 -7.86 16.97 -10.94
N VAL A 34 -7.02 18.00 -11.06
CA VAL A 34 -5.57 17.81 -11.08
C VAL A 34 -5.12 17.69 -9.64
N THR A 35 -4.55 16.54 -9.32
CA THR A 35 -4.21 16.23 -7.96
C THR A 35 -2.76 15.81 -7.83
N SER A 36 -2.15 16.18 -6.70
CA SER A 36 -1.00 15.43 -6.21
C SER A 36 -1.48 14.06 -5.75
N GLY A 37 -0.59 13.05 -5.68
CA GLY A 37 -0.93 11.70 -5.23
C GLY A 37 -1.58 11.60 -3.83
N ARG A 38 -1.72 12.72 -3.11
CA ARG A 38 -2.51 12.86 -1.89
C ARG A 38 -4.02 12.75 -2.10
N SER A 39 -4.57 13.17 -3.24
CA SER A 39 -6.02 13.33 -3.39
C SER A 39 -6.81 12.04 -3.38
N SER A 40 -6.28 10.94 -3.91
CA SER A 40 -7.02 9.68 -3.96
C SER A 40 -7.21 9.16 -2.54
N PHE A 41 -6.18 9.34 -1.71
CA PHE A 41 -6.23 9.03 -0.29
C PHE A 41 -7.07 10.06 0.49
N GLU A 42 -6.89 11.37 0.28
CA GLU A 42 -7.71 12.42 0.90
C GLU A 42 -9.20 12.30 0.52
N ASN A 43 -9.51 11.97 -0.74
CA ASN A 43 -10.87 11.70 -1.19
C ASN A 43 -11.40 10.42 -0.56
N PHE A 44 -10.61 9.36 -0.49
CA PHE A 44 -10.98 8.15 0.24
C PHE A 44 -11.29 8.46 1.72
N LEU A 45 -10.44 9.26 2.38
CA LEU A 45 -10.64 9.70 3.76
C LEU A 45 -11.90 10.59 3.90
N LEU A 46 -12.13 11.51 2.96
CA LEU A 46 -13.33 12.34 2.85
C LEU A 46 -14.61 11.49 2.71
N PHE A 47 -14.63 10.59 1.72
CA PHE A 47 -15.79 9.78 1.37
C PHE A 47 -16.14 8.75 2.44
N ASN A 48 -15.15 8.26 3.19
CA ASN A 48 -15.36 7.28 4.25
C ASN A 48 -15.42 7.91 5.66
N HIS A 49 -15.42 9.24 5.76
CA HIS A 49 -15.41 9.97 7.04
C HIS A 49 -14.25 9.60 7.99
N ILE A 50 -13.09 9.24 7.42
CA ILE A 50 -11.90 8.83 8.19
C ILE A 50 -11.00 10.07 8.37
N GLY A 51 -10.96 10.61 9.59
CA GLY A 51 -10.17 11.81 9.92
C GLY A 51 -10.76 13.11 9.38
N ASN A 52 -10.05 14.24 9.55
CA ASN A 52 -10.44 15.52 8.97
C ASN A 52 -9.49 15.87 7.80
N PRO A 53 -9.94 15.75 6.55
CA PRO A 53 -9.13 15.99 5.35
C PRO A 53 -8.73 17.47 5.16
N LYS A 54 -9.38 18.41 5.87
CA LYS A 54 -8.96 19.81 5.95
C LYS A 54 -7.92 20.07 7.04
N LEU A 55 -7.74 19.12 7.96
CA LEU A 55 -6.74 19.12 9.02
C LEU A 55 -5.89 17.86 8.87
N PRO A 56 -4.99 17.82 7.86
CA PRO A 56 -4.15 16.65 7.65
C PRO A 56 -3.46 16.31 8.97
N SER A 57 -3.57 15.05 9.39
CA SER A 57 -2.84 14.56 10.55
C SER A 57 -1.35 14.71 10.24
N VAL A 58 -0.73 15.73 10.81
CA VAL A 58 0.70 15.98 10.64
C VAL A 58 1.44 14.96 11.49
N ILE A 59 2.04 13.98 10.83
CA ILE A 59 2.94 13.04 11.48
C ILE A 59 4.24 13.80 11.81
N PRO A 60 4.74 13.75 13.06
CA PRO A 60 6.02 14.38 13.42
C PRO A 60 7.14 13.95 12.46
N LEU A 61 8.10 14.84 12.19
CA LEU A 61 9.18 14.58 11.24
C LEU A 61 9.97 13.31 11.61
N GLU A 62 10.22 13.09 12.90
CA GLU A 62 10.91 11.89 13.38
C GLU A 62 10.13 10.62 13.06
N GLU A 63 8.82 10.61 13.30
CA GLU A 63 7.97 9.47 13.00
C GLU A 63 7.88 9.23 11.49
N SER A 64 7.76 10.30 10.69
CA SER A 64 7.80 10.22 9.22
C SER A 64 9.10 9.56 8.72
N ARG A 65 10.25 9.90 9.31
CA ARG A 65 11.53 9.27 8.99
C ARG A 65 11.54 7.79 9.32
N ARG A 66 10.97 7.37 10.46
CA ARG A 66 10.87 5.95 10.84
C ARG A 66 10.03 5.16 9.83
N TRP A 67 8.91 5.71 9.38
CA TRP A 67 8.08 5.08 8.34
C TRP A 67 8.79 4.95 6.98
N MET A 68 9.52 5.98 6.55
CA MET A 68 10.32 5.92 5.33
C MET A 68 11.46 4.90 5.43
N GLN A 69 12.19 4.89 6.55
CA GLN A 69 13.26 3.92 6.81
C GLN A 69 12.74 2.48 6.83
N LEU A 70 11.57 2.25 7.43
CA LEU A 70 10.93 0.95 7.41
C LEU A 70 10.54 0.53 5.99
N SER A 71 9.94 1.43 5.20
CA SER A 71 9.57 1.15 3.81
C SER A 71 10.78 0.75 2.95
N ALA A 72 11.90 1.47 3.08
CA ALA A 72 13.15 1.15 2.40
C ALA A 72 13.78 -0.15 2.91
N THR A 73 13.65 -0.46 4.20
CA THR A 73 14.16 -1.70 4.79
C THR A 73 13.38 -2.92 4.30
N ILE A 74 12.05 -2.87 4.34
CA ILE A 74 11.19 -3.92 3.78
C ILE A 74 11.56 -4.15 2.32
N PHE A 75 11.69 -3.10 1.52
CA PHE A 75 12.06 -3.25 0.13
C PHE A 75 13.41 -3.96 -0.05
N ARG A 76 14.48 -3.50 0.60
CA ARG A 76 15.81 -4.12 0.52
C ARG A 76 15.81 -5.58 0.96
N ASP A 77 14.98 -5.94 1.93
CA ASP A 77 14.85 -7.32 2.38
C ASP A 77 14.07 -8.17 1.37
N LEU A 78 13.00 -7.65 0.77
CA LEU A 78 12.27 -8.31 -0.31
C LEU A 78 13.17 -8.60 -1.51
N GLN A 79 14.08 -7.70 -1.87
CA GLN A 79 15.04 -7.92 -2.96
C GLN A 79 15.96 -9.13 -2.75
N LYS A 80 16.21 -9.52 -1.49
CA LYS A 80 17.07 -10.67 -1.18
C LYS A 80 16.35 -12.01 -1.40
N VAL A 81 15.03 -12.00 -1.47
CA VAL A 81 14.20 -13.22 -1.49
C VAL A 81 13.22 -13.28 -2.66
N THR A 82 13.19 -12.25 -3.50
CA THR A 82 12.31 -12.17 -4.68
C THR A 82 13.08 -11.83 -5.93
N THR A 83 12.56 -12.25 -7.07
CA THR A 83 13.04 -11.77 -8.37
C THR A 83 12.26 -10.52 -8.79
N PRO A 84 12.81 -9.64 -9.65
CA PRO A 84 12.12 -8.41 -10.07
C PRO A 84 10.72 -8.60 -10.67
N ASN A 85 10.45 -9.76 -11.28
CA ASN A 85 9.18 -10.08 -11.92
C ASN A 85 8.19 -10.81 -10.99
N GLN A 86 8.59 -11.14 -9.76
CA GLN A 86 7.76 -11.88 -8.83
C GLN A 86 6.78 -10.95 -8.12
N LEU A 87 5.49 -11.32 -8.12
CA LEU A 87 4.45 -10.57 -7.43
C LEU A 87 4.56 -10.75 -5.91
N VAL A 88 4.77 -9.65 -5.19
CA VAL A 88 4.67 -9.55 -3.73
C VAL A 88 3.36 -8.88 -3.35
N MET A 89 2.63 -9.48 -2.43
CA MET A 89 1.34 -8.95 -1.99
C MET A 89 1.35 -8.48 -0.55
N PHE A 90 0.73 -7.34 -0.30
CA PHE A 90 0.39 -6.85 1.03
C PHE A 90 -1.03 -7.31 1.36
N GLY A 91 -1.18 -8.20 2.34
CA GLY A 91 -2.46 -8.64 2.90
C GLY A 91 -3.03 -7.68 3.94
N PHE A 92 -2.67 -6.41 3.86
CA PHE A 92 -3.14 -5.31 4.72
C PHE A 92 -2.99 -3.99 3.95
N ARG A 93 -3.73 -2.95 4.37
CA ARG A 93 -3.72 -1.59 3.79
C ARG A 93 -3.55 -0.55 4.89
N HIS A 94 -2.37 -0.50 5.50
CA HIS A 94 -2.07 0.57 6.44
C HIS A 94 -1.95 1.92 5.71
N VAL A 95 -2.46 2.99 6.32
CA VAL A 95 -2.58 4.34 5.75
C VAL A 95 -1.23 4.92 5.32
N ILE A 96 -0.18 4.65 6.12
CA ILE A 96 1.20 5.05 5.81
C ILE A 96 1.99 3.94 5.11
N LEU A 97 2.07 2.72 5.66
CA LEU A 97 2.88 1.65 5.08
C LEU A 97 2.05 0.67 4.27
N ASN A 98 2.15 0.74 2.94
CA ASN A 98 1.46 -0.17 2.03
C ASN A 98 2.31 -0.42 0.77
N SER A 99 1.75 -1.18 -0.18
CA SER A 99 2.43 -1.50 -1.45
C SER A 99 2.96 -0.26 -2.17
N ASN A 100 2.24 0.87 -2.12
CA ASN A 100 2.62 2.09 -2.82
C ASN A 100 3.82 2.78 -2.16
N THR A 101 3.87 2.84 -0.83
CA THR A 101 5.00 3.50 -0.15
C THR A 101 6.28 2.69 -0.20
N VAL A 102 6.19 1.36 -0.16
CA VAL A 102 7.35 0.49 -0.39
C VAL A 102 7.82 0.57 -1.85
N THR A 103 6.90 0.63 -2.81
CA THR A 103 7.25 0.84 -4.23
C THR A 103 7.87 2.23 -4.46
N LEU A 104 7.38 3.27 -3.79
CA LEU A 104 7.97 4.61 -3.88
C LEU A 104 9.40 4.64 -3.31
N ALA A 105 9.62 4.02 -2.14
CA ALA A 105 10.94 3.91 -1.54
C ALA A 105 11.95 3.25 -2.49
N ASN A 106 11.51 2.21 -3.23
CA ASN A 106 12.30 1.58 -4.27
C ASN A 106 12.61 2.50 -5.46
N LEU A 107 11.60 3.19 -6.01
CA LEU A 107 11.79 4.09 -7.15
C LEU A 107 12.81 5.20 -6.86
N MET A 108 12.88 5.63 -5.60
CA MET A 108 13.87 6.61 -5.15
C MET A 108 15.31 6.06 -5.07
N ASP A 109 15.48 4.74 -4.89
CA ASP A 109 16.78 4.11 -4.61
C ASP A 109 17.36 3.39 -5.84
N THR A 110 16.59 2.50 -6.49
CA THR A 110 17.15 1.57 -7.50
C THR A 110 16.62 1.78 -8.92
N GLN A 111 15.54 2.55 -9.08
CA GLN A 111 14.77 2.71 -10.33
C GLN A 111 14.26 1.40 -10.97
N GLN A 112 14.40 0.25 -10.30
CA GLN A 112 13.88 -1.03 -10.79
C GLN A 112 12.39 -1.14 -10.48
N LYS A 113 11.61 -1.78 -11.35
CA LYS A 113 10.20 -2.08 -11.07
C LYS A 113 10.11 -3.46 -10.42
N TYR A 114 9.56 -3.50 -9.21
CA TYR A 114 9.11 -4.74 -8.56
C TYR A 114 7.59 -4.77 -8.60
N PHE A 115 7.01 -5.94 -8.83
CA PHE A 115 5.57 -6.12 -8.81
C PHE A 115 5.11 -6.25 -7.36
N ILE A 116 4.86 -5.11 -6.71
CA ILE A 116 4.32 -5.06 -5.35
C ILE A 116 2.88 -4.55 -5.45
N SER A 117 1.94 -5.31 -4.93
CA SER A 117 0.53 -4.93 -4.90
C SER A 117 -0.07 -5.13 -3.50
N GLY A 118 -1.22 -4.55 -3.27
CA GLY A 118 -1.98 -4.68 -2.02
C GLY A 118 -3.35 -5.29 -2.28
N ILE A 119 -3.87 -5.97 -1.27
CA ILE A 119 -5.27 -6.39 -1.25
C ILE A 119 -6.18 -5.16 -1.29
N ASP A 120 -7.33 -5.27 -1.95
CA ASP A 120 -8.41 -4.29 -1.89
C ASP A 120 -9.65 -4.94 -1.24
N PRO A 121 -9.86 -4.74 0.07
CA PRO A 121 -10.87 -5.49 0.83
C PRO A 121 -12.31 -5.29 0.32
N THR A 122 -12.61 -4.15 -0.29
CA THR A 122 -13.93 -3.86 -0.86
C THR A 122 -14.26 -4.69 -2.10
N SER A 123 -13.25 -5.08 -2.88
CA SER A 123 -13.42 -5.91 -4.08
C SER A 123 -13.22 -7.40 -3.80
N VAL A 124 -12.47 -7.76 -2.77
CA VAL A 124 -12.22 -9.16 -2.39
C VAL A 124 -13.32 -9.73 -1.52
N GLY A 125 -13.73 -9.02 -0.46
CA GLY A 125 -14.55 -9.56 0.63
C GLY A 125 -13.74 -9.80 1.91
N ASP A 126 -14.38 -10.43 2.90
CA ASP A 126 -13.84 -10.57 4.26
C ASP A 126 -13.94 -12.00 4.85
N THR A 127 -14.30 -12.98 4.04
CA THR A 127 -14.44 -14.39 4.43
C THR A 127 -13.28 -15.26 3.94
N TYR A 128 -13.14 -16.45 4.53
CA TYR A 128 -12.20 -17.47 4.05
C TYR A 128 -12.37 -17.79 2.56
N ASP A 129 -13.61 -18.03 2.11
CA ASP A 129 -13.89 -18.43 0.73
C ASP A 129 -13.54 -17.31 -0.25
N ASP A 130 -13.73 -16.05 0.16
CA ASP A 130 -13.35 -14.89 -0.63
C ASP A 130 -11.84 -14.78 -0.81
N TYR A 131 -11.09 -14.90 0.28
CA TYR A 131 -9.63 -14.86 0.22
C TYR A 131 -9.05 -16.05 -0.55
N ARG A 132 -9.61 -17.25 -0.35
CA ARG A 132 -9.19 -18.44 -1.09
C ARG A 132 -9.41 -18.24 -2.59
N ARG A 133 -10.62 -17.83 -2.99
CA ARG A 133 -10.97 -17.54 -4.39
C ARG A 133 -10.03 -16.50 -4.99
N TRP A 134 -9.80 -15.40 -4.27
CA TRP A 134 -8.87 -14.36 -4.70
C TRP A 134 -7.46 -14.90 -4.96
N LEU A 135 -6.92 -15.72 -4.05
CA LEU A 135 -5.59 -16.31 -4.13
C LEU A 135 -5.44 -17.48 -5.13
N THR A 136 -6.54 -17.96 -5.72
CA THR A 136 -6.51 -19.08 -6.68
C THR A 136 -7.10 -18.77 -8.05
N GLU A 137 -8.01 -17.82 -8.15
CA GLU A 137 -8.81 -17.58 -9.38
C GLU A 137 -8.60 -16.17 -9.98
N THR A 138 -7.79 -15.33 -9.34
CA THR A 138 -7.49 -13.97 -9.82
C THR A 138 -5.99 -13.79 -10.05
N TRP A 139 -5.57 -12.61 -10.51
CA TRP A 139 -4.16 -12.26 -10.65
C TRP A 139 -3.33 -12.40 -9.36
N ALA A 140 -3.98 -12.43 -8.19
CA ALA A 140 -3.31 -12.69 -6.92
C ALA A 140 -2.78 -14.13 -6.81
N SER A 141 -3.21 -15.06 -7.66
CA SER A 141 -2.66 -16.43 -7.73
C SER A 141 -1.17 -16.47 -8.01
N ASP A 142 -0.64 -15.45 -8.68
CA ASP A 142 0.77 -15.39 -9.08
C ASP A 142 1.69 -15.00 -7.92
N THR A 143 1.13 -14.63 -6.77
CA THR A 143 1.95 -14.33 -5.60
C THR A 143 2.41 -15.59 -4.89
N CYS A 144 3.67 -15.60 -4.50
CA CYS A 144 4.22 -16.61 -3.60
C CYS A 144 4.84 -16.01 -2.36
N LEU A 145 4.76 -14.68 -2.22
CA LEU A 145 5.26 -13.95 -1.07
C LEU A 145 4.21 -12.92 -0.65
N MET A 146 3.66 -13.11 0.54
CA MET A 146 2.64 -12.24 1.10
C MET A 146 3.12 -11.66 2.43
N LEU A 147 2.89 -10.37 2.64
CA LEU A 147 3.11 -9.69 3.91
C LEU A 147 1.79 -9.58 4.65
N LEU A 148 1.75 -10.09 5.87
CA LEU A 148 0.60 -9.98 6.77
C LEU A 148 0.94 -9.09 7.96
N SER A 149 -0.06 -8.37 8.46
CA SER A 149 0.06 -7.65 9.73
C SER A 149 -1.21 -7.82 10.54
N ASN A 150 -1.07 -8.31 11.77
CA ASN A 150 -2.21 -8.49 12.67
C ASN A 150 -2.67 -7.15 13.26
N GLY A 151 -3.95 -7.07 13.59
CA GLY A 151 -4.60 -5.85 14.07
C GLY A 151 -5.08 -4.94 12.94
N ASN A 152 -5.88 -3.94 13.29
CA ASN A 152 -6.53 -3.02 12.34
C ASN A 152 -6.16 -1.55 12.57
N GLU A 153 -5.26 -1.27 13.53
CA GLU A 153 -4.83 0.09 13.82
C GLU A 153 -4.12 0.71 12.61
N GLY A 154 -4.64 1.84 12.13
CA GLY A 154 -4.11 2.53 10.96
C GLY A 154 -4.48 1.88 9.62
N GLU A 155 -5.37 0.89 9.58
CA GLU A 155 -5.89 0.33 8.33
C GLU A 155 -6.89 1.26 7.64
N VAL A 156 -6.85 1.27 6.31
CA VAL A 156 -7.89 1.79 5.42
C VAL A 156 -9.10 0.87 5.55
N LEU A 157 -10.27 1.43 5.90
CA LEU A 157 -11.50 0.63 6.07
C LEU A 157 -12.20 0.32 4.73
N PRO A 158 -12.85 -0.84 4.57
CA PRO A 158 -12.88 -1.96 5.52
C PRO A 158 -11.50 -2.61 5.66
N ALA A 159 -11.12 -2.92 6.89
CA ALA A 159 -9.86 -3.60 7.17
C ALA A 159 -9.92 -5.06 6.72
N VAL A 160 -8.77 -5.63 6.40
CA VAL A 160 -8.65 -7.06 6.08
C VAL A 160 -8.97 -7.88 7.32
N ASN A 161 -9.79 -8.93 7.16
CA ASN A 161 -9.93 -9.96 8.18
C ASN A 161 -8.70 -10.87 8.16
N SER A 162 -7.65 -10.46 8.88
CA SER A 162 -6.34 -11.12 8.83
C SER A 162 -6.37 -12.58 9.29
N ALA A 163 -7.34 -12.96 10.14
CA ALA A 163 -7.50 -14.33 10.59
C ALA A 163 -7.97 -15.25 9.47
N GLU A 164 -9.01 -14.85 8.73
CA GLU A 164 -9.51 -15.64 7.60
C GLU A 164 -8.54 -15.63 6.41
N LEU A 165 -7.84 -14.51 6.17
CA LEU A 165 -6.79 -14.45 5.14
C LEU A 165 -5.64 -15.40 5.48
N LEU A 166 -5.16 -15.39 6.73
CA LEU A 166 -4.12 -16.30 7.19
C LEU A 166 -4.54 -17.77 7.03
N ARG A 167 -5.78 -18.09 7.39
CA ARG A 167 -6.33 -19.44 7.24
C ARG A 167 -6.35 -19.88 5.77
N ALA A 168 -6.82 -19.03 4.86
CA ALA A 168 -6.79 -19.32 3.42
C ALA A 168 -5.36 -19.51 2.88
N MET A 169 -4.42 -18.68 3.33
CA MET A 169 -3.01 -18.81 2.96
C MET A 169 -2.39 -20.12 3.48
N GLN A 170 -2.67 -20.53 4.71
CA GLN A 170 -2.16 -21.78 5.27
C GLN A 170 -2.68 -22.99 4.47
N ASP A 171 -3.96 -23.00 4.11
CA ASP A 171 -4.55 -24.05 3.27
C ASP A 171 -3.95 -24.10 1.85
N LEU A 172 -3.44 -22.96 1.36
CA LEU A 172 -2.73 -22.85 0.09
C LEU A 172 -1.22 -23.08 0.20
N GLY A 173 -0.74 -23.58 1.34
CA GLY A 173 0.64 -23.98 1.55
C GLY A 173 1.61 -22.84 1.86
N TYR A 174 1.12 -21.66 2.23
CA TYR A 174 1.99 -20.60 2.73
C TYR A 174 2.52 -20.95 4.13
N SER A 175 3.79 -20.66 4.35
CA SER A 175 4.49 -20.82 5.62
C SER A 175 5.30 -19.57 5.95
N LYS A 176 5.60 -19.35 7.23
CA LYS A 176 6.43 -18.21 7.64
C LYS A 176 7.79 -18.27 6.95
N SER A 177 8.19 -17.16 6.34
CA SER A 177 9.51 -17.04 5.71
C SER A 177 10.65 -16.83 6.72
N GLY A 178 10.31 -16.41 7.95
CA GLY A 178 11.26 -15.99 8.98
C GLY A 178 11.55 -14.49 8.97
N MET A 179 11.14 -13.74 7.94
CA MET A 179 11.28 -12.28 7.93
C MET A 179 10.11 -11.62 8.66
N THR A 180 10.46 -10.72 9.57
CA THR A 180 9.51 -9.94 10.36
C THR A 180 9.98 -8.50 10.50
N TRP A 181 9.05 -7.56 10.50
CA TRP A 181 9.33 -6.15 10.77
C TRP A 181 8.35 -5.62 11.81
N THR A 182 8.71 -4.52 12.46
CA THR A 182 7.83 -3.83 13.42
C THR A 182 7.53 -2.43 12.91
N MET A 183 6.25 -2.12 12.76
CA MET A 183 5.77 -0.79 12.42
C MET A 183 6.00 0.19 13.58
N PRO A 184 6.17 1.50 13.32
CA PRO A 184 6.28 2.52 14.37
C PRO A 184 5.12 2.54 15.39
N ASN A 185 3.92 2.08 15.03
CA ASN A 185 2.78 1.91 15.94
C ASN A 185 2.83 0.60 16.77
N GLY A 186 3.87 -0.21 16.62
CA GLY A 186 4.06 -1.47 17.35
C GLY A 186 3.46 -2.72 16.67
N ARG A 187 2.68 -2.57 15.59
CA ARG A 187 2.19 -3.73 14.83
C ARG A 187 3.34 -4.49 14.16
N SER A 188 3.28 -5.82 14.18
CA SER A 188 4.23 -6.67 13.47
C SER A 188 3.79 -6.92 12.04
N ILE A 189 4.76 -7.05 11.14
CA ILE A 189 4.60 -7.52 9.76
C ILE A 189 5.35 -8.83 9.66
N GLU A 190 4.70 -9.86 9.15
CA GLU A 190 5.31 -11.16 8.89
C GLU A 190 5.23 -11.47 7.39
N ALA A 191 6.34 -11.93 6.82
CA ALA A 191 6.35 -12.44 5.45
C ALA A 191 6.07 -13.95 5.42
N TRP A 192 5.14 -14.35 4.58
CA TRP A 192 4.69 -15.71 4.35
C TRP A 192 4.96 -16.11 2.91
N LYS A 193 5.54 -17.30 2.72
CA LYS A 193 5.93 -17.81 1.41
C LYS A 193 5.30 -19.17 1.11
N ARG A 194 4.95 -19.39 -0.15
CA ARG A 194 4.65 -20.72 -0.72
C ARG A 194 5.61 -21.02 -1.86
N LEU A 195 5.64 -22.26 -2.32
CA LEU A 195 6.35 -22.61 -3.56
C LEU A 195 5.69 -21.88 -4.73
N CYS A 196 6.49 -21.17 -5.54
CA CYS A 196 6.03 -20.71 -6.84
C CYS A 196 6.08 -21.87 -7.83
N PRO A 197 5.13 -21.93 -8.79
CA PRO A 197 5.31 -22.71 -10.00
C PRO A 197 6.52 -22.23 -10.83
#